data_AF-A0A2E8A5I8-F1
#
_entry.id   AF-A0A2E8A5I8-F1
#
_cell.length_a   1.000
_cell.length_b   1.000
_cell.length_c   1.000
_cell.angle_alpha   90.00
_cell.angle_beta   90.00
_cell.angle_gamma   90.00
#
_symmetry.space_group_name_H-M   'P 1'
#
loop_
_entity.id
_entity.type
_entity.pdbx_description
1 polymer ?
#
loop_
_entity_poly.entity_id
_entity_poly.type
_entity_poly.pdbx_seq_one_letter_code
_entity_poly.pdbx_strand_id
1 'polypeptide(L)'
;MQKKCSQEKDRTKTSKLERKEKIKTYHEVNPEEAIQALSFLKNDPHFKKYIEMRESMREETIRQLQSESVIESTNRHFMMSGKLEAIDEELDILHKL
;
A
#
# COMPACT_ATOMS: atom_id res chain seq x y z
N MET A 1 2.26 -38.95 -61.77
CA MET A 1 3.62 -38.61 -61.31
C MET A 1 3.60 -38.37 -59.82
N GLN A 2 4.40 -39.13 -59.06
CA GLN A 2 4.59 -38.99 -57.62
C GLN A 2 5.60 -37.87 -57.30
N LYS A 3 5.30 -37.01 -56.31
CA LYS A 3 6.26 -36.31 -55.42
C LYS A 3 5.52 -36.05 -54.08
N LYS A 4 5.56 -36.98 -53.12
CA LYS A 4 6.43 -36.98 -51.93
C LYS A 4 6.54 -35.62 -51.20
N CYS A 5 5.88 -35.58 -50.04
CA CYS A 5 6.48 -35.33 -48.73
C CYS A 5 7.35 -34.09 -48.56
N SER A 6 6.81 -33.05 -47.92
CA SER A 6 7.57 -32.21 -46.99
C SER A 6 6.63 -31.45 -46.06
N GLN A 7 6.68 -31.85 -44.78
CA GLN A 7 6.54 -30.99 -43.59
C GLN A 7 5.13 -30.41 -43.38
N GLU A 8 4.21 -30.95 -42.56
CA GLU A 8 4.30 -31.55 -41.22
C GLU A 8 5.21 -30.79 -40.24
N LYS A 9 5.14 -29.46 -40.26
CA LYS A 9 5.53 -28.59 -39.14
C LYS A 9 4.74 -27.30 -39.20
N ASP A 10 3.50 -27.31 -38.73
CA ASP A 10 2.83 -26.08 -38.25
C ASP A 10 1.54 -26.36 -37.46
N ARG A 11 1.45 -27.55 -36.85
CA ARG A 11 0.65 -27.70 -35.63
C ARG A 11 1.46 -27.07 -34.50
N THR A 12 0.85 -26.18 -33.72
CA THR A 12 1.32 -25.60 -32.44
C THR A 12 2.02 -24.22 -32.41
N LYS A 13 1.51 -23.20 -33.10
CA LYS A 13 1.90 -21.79 -32.78
C LYS A 13 0.77 -20.75 -32.71
N THR A 14 -0.48 -21.16 -32.52
CA THR A 14 -1.61 -20.22 -32.31
C THR A 14 -2.36 -20.44 -31.00
N SER A 15 -1.77 -21.16 -30.03
CA SER A 15 -2.33 -21.33 -28.68
C SER A 15 -1.68 -20.46 -27.60
N LYS A 16 -0.82 -19.50 -27.98
CA LYS A 16 -0.34 -18.46 -27.07
C LYS A 16 -0.96 -17.14 -27.46
N LEU A 17 -2.29 -17.08 -27.36
CA LEU A 17 -2.98 -15.80 -27.20
C LEU A 17 -2.49 -15.24 -25.88
N GLU A 18 -1.52 -14.34 -26.02
CA GLU A 18 -0.84 -13.59 -25.00
C GLU A 18 -1.83 -13.20 -23.88
N ARG A 19 -1.66 -13.80 -22.70
CA ARG A 19 -2.02 -13.11 -21.47
C ARG A 19 -1.14 -11.86 -21.46
N LYS A 20 -1.66 -10.76 -21.98
CA LYS A 20 -1.15 -9.42 -21.68
C LYS A 20 -1.30 -9.25 -20.18
N GLU A 21 -0.30 -9.70 -19.44
CA GLU A 21 -0.02 -9.16 -18.11
C GLU A 21 0.08 -7.65 -18.34
N LYS A 22 -0.95 -6.92 -17.88
CA LYS A 22 -0.92 -5.47 -17.89
C LYS A 22 0.30 -5.08 -17.06
N ILE A 23 1.39 -4.73 -17.73
CA ILE A 23 2.55 -4.11 -17.09
C ILE A 23 1.98 -2.92 -16.35
N LYS A 24 1.99 -2.97 -15.01
CA LYS A 24 1.61 -1.83 -14.19
C LYS A 24 2.65 -0.76 -14.48
N THR A 25 2.27 0.23 -15.26
CA THR A 25 3.10 1.42 -15.47
C THR A 25 3.06 2.14 -14.13
N TYR A 26 4.12 1.98 -13.34
CA TYR A 26 4.32 2.84 -12.18
C TYR A 26 4.55 4.23 -12.76
N HIS A 27 3.56 5.11 -12.64
CA HIS A 27 3.79 6.52 -12.88
C HIS A 27 4.74 6.97 -11.77
N GLU A 28 5.95 7.41 -12.15
CA GLU A 28 6.79 8.16 -11.23
C GLU A 28 5.94 9.32 -10.73
N VAL A 29 5.62 9.29 -9.44
CA VAL A 29 4.81 10.34 -8.83
C VAL A 29 5.66 11.60 -8.87
N ASN A 30 5.23 12.61 -9.63
CA ASN A 30 5.91 13.90 -9.61
C ASN A 30 5.78 14.47 -8.18
N PRO A 31 6.90 14.69 -7.46
CA PRO A 31 6.86 15.17 -6.09
C PRO A 31 6.16 16.52 -5.96
N GLU A 32 6.28 17.41 -6.95
CA GLU A 32 5.66 18.74 -6.93
C GLU A 32 4.14 18.66 -7.04
N GLU A 33 3.65 17.79 -7.94
CA GLU A 33 2.22 17.56 -8.11
C GLU A 33 1.61 16.87 -6.88
N ALA A 34 2.35 15.95 -6.25
CA ALA A 34 1.94 15.32 -5.01
C ALA A 34 1.85 16.31 -3.86
N ILE A 35 2.87 17.17 -3.68
CA ILE A 35 2.86 18.23 -2.65
C ILE A 35 1.68 19.20 -2.89
N GLN A 36 1.44 19.58 -4.14
CA GLN A 36 0.33 20.47 -4.46
C GLN A 36 -1.03 19.82 -4.19
N ALA A 37 -1.22 18.56 -4.58
CA ALA A 37 -2.43 17.79 -4.25
C ALA A 37 -2.64 17.68 -2.73
N LEU A 38 -1.58 17.43 -1.96
CA LEU A 38 -1.62 17.35 -0.50
C LEU A 38 -1.93 18.71 0.15
N SER A 39 -1.46 19.81 -0.42
CA SER A 39 -1.75 21.17 0.09
C SER A 39 -3.23 21.53 0.00
N PHE A 40 -3.96 21.02 -1.00
CA PHE A 40 -5.41 21.21 -1.11
C PHE A 40 -6.17 20.44 -0.02
N LEU A 41 -5.65 19.27 0.36
CA LEU A 41 -6.25 18.43 1.40
C LEU A 41 -6.08 19.01 2.81
N LYS A 42 -5.01 19.78 3.07
CA LYS A 42 -4.73 20.37 4.40
C LYS A 42 -5.91 21.13 5.01
N ASN A 43 -6.70 21.82 4.19
CA ASN A 43 -7.85 22.60 4.65
C ASN A 43 -9.19 21.86 4.53
N ASP A 44 -9.19 20.66 3.95
CA ASP A 44 -10.40 19.87 3.75
C ASP A 44 -10.95 19.36 5.11
N PRO A 45 -12.26 19.53 5.40
CA PRO A 45 -12.86 19.07 6.64
C PRO A 45 -12.78 17.55 6.85
N HIS A 46 -12.88 16.75 5.79
CA HIS A 46 -12.74 15.29 5.88
C HIS A 46 -11.30 14.89 6.16
N PHE A 47 -10.33 15.61 5.61
CA PHE A 47 -8.91 15.39 5.92
C PHE A 47 -8.58 15.72 7.39
N LYS A 48 -9.12 16.81 7.93
CA LYS A 48 -9.00 17.11 9.37
C LYS A 48 -9.61 16.04 10.26
N LYS A 49 -10.82 15.57 9.90
CA LYS A 49 -11.49 14.48 10.62
C LYS A 49 -10.72 13.16 10.53
N TYR A 50 -10.02 12.92 9.42
CA TYR A 50 -9.10 11.78 9.30
C TYR A 50 -7.94 11.90 10.28
N ILE A 51 -7.30 13.07 10.37
CA ILE A 51 -6.21 13.32 11.33
C ILE A 51 -6.71 13.08 12.76
N GLU A 52 -7.86 13.65 13.14
CA GLU A 52 -8.47 13.44 14.47
C GLU A 52 -8.72 11.95 14.77
N MET A 53 -9.21 11.20 13.78
CA MET A 53 -9.40 9.75 13.91
C MET A 53 -8.06 9.04 14.15
N ARG A 54 -7.00 9.39 13.42
CA ARG A 54 -5.66 8.80 13.60
C ARG A 54 -5.06 9.15 14.95
N GLU A 55 -5.25 10.38 15.44
CA GLU A 55 -4.84 10.77 16.80
C GLU A 55 -5.59 9.99 17.88
N SER A 56 -6.89 9.77 17.71
CA SER A 56 -7.68 8.93 18.62
C SER A 56 -7.16 7.48 18.65
N MET A 57 -6.81 6.92 17.49
CA MET A 57 -6.22 5.57 17.38
C MET A 57 -4.84 5.49 18.06
N ARG A 58 -4.01 6.54 17.96
CA ARG A 58 -2.73 6.63 18.67
C ARG A 58 -2.96 6.51 20.18
N GLU A 59 -3.85 7.33 20.73
CA GLU A 59 -4.15 7.32 22.16
C GLU A 59 -4.73 5.98 22.63
N GLU A 60 -5.61 5.38 21.83
CA GLU A 60 -6.16 4.06 22.14
C GLU A 60 -5.06 2.99 22.17
N THR A 61 -4.13 3.03 21.21
CA THR A 61 -3.00 2.10 21.15
C THR A 61 -2.10 2.25 22.38
N ILE A 62 -1.85 3.49 22.83
CA ILE A 62 -1.11 3.77 24.07
C ILE A 62 -1.84 3.17 25.28
N ARG A 63 -3.17 3.34 25.39
CA ARG A 63 -3.96 2.73 26.47
C ARG A 63 -3.88 1.20 26.45
N GLN A 64 -3.95 0.59 25.27
CA GLN A 64 -3.85 -0.86 25.12
C GLN A 64 -2.45 -1.39 25.48
N LEU A 65 -1.39 -0.65 25.16
CA LEU A 65 -0.01 -0.98 25.55
C LEU A 65 0.17 -1.04 27.06
N GLN A 66 -0.63 -0.27 27.82
CA GLN A 66 -0.61 -0.26 29.28
C GLN A 66 -1.48 -1.38 29.89
N SER A 67 -2.20 -2.17 29.09
CA SER A 67 -3.00 -3.27 29.61
C SER A 67 -2.14 -4.46 30.02
N GLU A 68 -2.51 -5.10 31.14
CA GLU A 68 -1.78 -6.25 31.70
C GLU A 68 -1.59 -7.38 30.67
N SER A 69 -2.64 -7.70 29.90
CA SER A 69 -2.60 -8.74 28.85
C SER A 69 -1.56 -8.51 27.73
N VAL A 70 -1.18 -7.24 27.51
CA VAL A 70 -0.18 -6.82 26.52
C VAL A 70 1.19 -6.74 27.17
N ILE A 71 1.31 -6.13 28.36
CA ILE A 71 2.56 -6.02 29.11
C ILE A 71 3.16 -7.40 29.40
N GLU A 72 2.33 -8.37 29.80
CA GLU A 72 2.77 -9.72 30.13
C GLU A 72 3.22 -10.54 28.91
N SER A 73 2.89 -10.10 27.69
CA SER A 73 3.23 -10.81 26.47
C SER A 73 4.15 -9.98 25.59
N THR A 74 5.44 -10.31 25.63
CA THR A 74 6.47 -9.63 24.81
C THR A 74 6.12 -9.54 23.33
N ASN A 75 5.56 -10.61 22.76
CA ASN A 75 5.13 -10.62 21.35
C ASN A 75 3.96 -9.65 21.09
N ARG A 76 2.95 -9.62 21.97
CA ARG A 76 1.85 -8.65 21.83
C ARG A 76 2.32 -7.24 22.03
N HIS A 77 3.16 -7.00 23.05
CA HIS A 77 3.76 -5.70 23.30
C HIS A 77 4.54 -5.19 22.08
N PHE A 78 5.44 -6.01 21.53
CA PHE A 78 6.21 -5.67 20.32
C PHE A 78 5.30 -5.29 19.14
N MET A 79 4.28 -6.11 18.86
CA MET A 79 3.33 -5.84 17.77
C MET A 79 2.53 -4.55 17.98
N MET A 80 2.14 -4.27 19.23
CA MET A 80 1.40 -3.05 19.56
C MET A 80 2.29 -1.81 19.52
N SER A 81 3.55 -1.91 19.95
CA SER A 81 4.52 -0.82 19.83
C SER A 81 4.81 -0.47 18.37
N GLY A 82 4.98 -1.47 17.49
CA GLY A 82 5.19 -1.20 16.06
C GLY A 82 3.96 -0.56 15.39
N LYS A 83 2.74 -0.90 15.83
CA LYS A 83 1.54 -0.19 15.37
C LYS A 83 1.52 1.27 15.82
N LEU A 84 1.93 1.55 17.05
CA LEU A 84 2.01 2.91 17.58
C LEU A 84 3.01 3.74 16.77
N GLU A 85 4.20 3.20 16.54
CA GLU A 85 5.25 3.85 15.74
C GLU A 85 4.78 4.20 14.33
N ALA A 86 4.09 3.27 13.65
CA ALA A 86 3.54 3.53 12.33
C ALA A 86 2.47 4.64 12.31
N ILE A 87 1.65 4.75 13.37
CA ILE A 87 0.67 5.83 13.51
C ILE A 87 1.39 7.16 13.77
N ASP A 88 2.42 7.15 14.62
CA ASP A 88 3.21 8.34 14.95
C ASP A 88 3.92 8.89 13.71
N GLU A 89 4.60 8.04 12.93
CA GLU A 89 5.25 8.45 11.67
C GLU A 89 4.27 9.06 10.66
N GLU A 90 3.09 8.45 10.52
CA GLU A 90 2.05 8.97 9.63
C GLU A 90 1.56 10.35 10.10
N LEU A 91 1.22 10.49 11.39
CA LEU A 91 0.77 11.77 11.95
C LEU A 91 1.85 12.85 11.84
N ASP A 92 3.11 12.49 12.03
CA ASP A 92 4.25 13.36 11.84
C ASP A 92 4.32 13.90 10.41
N ILE A 93 4.13 13.04 9.40
CA ILE A 93 4.08 13.46 8.00
C ILE A 93 2.89 14.39 7.79
N LEU A 94 1.70 14.03 8.27
CA LEU A 94 0.48 14.81 8.08
C LEU A 94 0.56 16.20 8.71
N HIS A 95 1.18 16.33 9.88
CA HIS A 95 1.39 17.61 10.57
C HIS A 95 2.52 18.45 9.96
N LYS A 96 3.43 17.82 9.20
CA LYS A 96 4.50 18.51 8.45
C LYS A 96 4.04 19.02 7.08
N LEU A 97 2.89 18.58 6.56
CA LEU A 97 2.22 19.13 5.36
C LEU A 97 1.59 20.49 5.66
#